data_AF-A0A022Q6K4-F1
#
_entry.id   AF-A0A022Q6K4-F1
#
_cell.length_a   1.000
_cell.length_b   1.000
_cell.length_c   1.000
_cell.angle_alpha   90.00
_cell.angle_beta   90.00
_cell.angle_gamma   90.00
#
_symmetry.space_group_name_H-M   'P 1'
#
loop_
_entity.id
_entity.type
_entity.pdbx_description
1 polymer ?
#
loop_
_entity_poly.entity_id
_entity_poly.type
_entity_poly.pdbx_seq_one_letter_code
_entity_poly.pdbx_strand_id
1 'polypeptide(L)'
;MVNMTSVATSSKRSKKLQSSSVHQRSSSLDQIHASNKNAILMDEESDEDEDLQCTDQEALTSAIGIEDKKTAYEEESKDPIDLSIFSGNLRRDTRDKGRDCWTLSDGNNFRVRSKRFCYDKSKVPAGKHLMDLVAVDWFKDTKRMDHVVRRSGCAAQVAADKGLFSIVFNLQVPGSTHYSMVFYFVTKELVPGSLLQWFVDGDDEFRNSRLKLIPSVPKGSWIVRQSVGSTPCLLGKAVDCNYIRGPTYLEVDVDIGSSTVANGVLGLVVGVITSLVVDMAFLVQANATDELPERLIGAVRVSHIELSSAIVPVLESDSSDTLKT
;
A
#
# COMPACT_ATOMS: atom_id res chain seq x y z
N MET A 1 -6.97 86.56 42.73
CA MET A 1 -5.94 87.15 41.84
C MET A 1 -5.31 86.02 41.03
N VAL A 2 -5.26 86.21 39.72
CA VAL A 2 -4.39 85.57 38.70
C VAL A 2 -2.99 85.27 39.28
N ASN A 3 -2.36 84.10 39.10
CA ASN A 3 -1.58 83.58 37.96
C ASN A 3 -0.38 82.84 38.61
N MET A 4 0.41 81.91 38.05
CA MET A 4 0.45 81.11 36.83
C MET A 4 1.57 80.05 37.03
N THR A 5 1.41 78.82 36.51
CA THR A 5 2.41 77.94 35.81
C THR A 5 3.79 77.60 36.44
N SER A 6 4.44 76.43 36.29
CA SER A 6 4.21 75.13 35.59
C SER A 6 5.49 74.27 35.71
N VAL A 7 5.42 72.92 35.76
CA VAL A 7 5.95 71.89 34.80
C VAL A 7 6.72 70.85 35.64
N ALA A 8 6.74 69.52 35.49
CA ALA A 8 6.04 68.46 34.75
C ALA A 8 6.27 67.15 35.55
N THR A 9 5.44 66.11 35.45
CA THR A 9 5.66 65.02 34.49
C THR A 9 4.40 64.16 34.34
N SER A 10 4.16 63.76 33.09
CA SER A 10 3.12 62.89 32.52
C SER A 10 3.03 61.50 33.17
N SER A 11 1.99 60.67 33.04
CA SER A 11 0.60 60.79 32.56
C SER A 11 -0.16 59.52 33.02
N LYS A 12 -1.43 59.74 33.42
CA LYS A 12 -2.57 58.83 33.67
C LYS A 12 -2.54 57.49 32.89
N ARG A 13 -2.90 56.33 33.45
CA ARG A 13 -4.11 55.84 34.20
C ARG A 13 -5.31 55.53 33.29
N SER A 14 -5.73 54.24 33.23
CA SER A 14 -7.14 53.74 33.33
C SER A 14 -7.22 52.24 32.92
N LYS A 15 -7.61 51.34 33.84
CA LYS A 15 -8.94 50.75 34.12
C LYS A 15 -9.30 49.50 33.28
N LYS A 16 -9.34 48.35 33.98
CA LYS A 16 -10.43 47.36 34.13
C LYS A 16 -11.03 46.73 32.85
N LEU A 17 -10.84 45.40 32.70
CA LEU A 17 -11.82 44.34 32.37
C LEU A 17 -11.05 43.09 31.91
N GLN A 18 -11.16 41.97 32.62
CA GLN A 18 -10.68 40.66 32.13
C GLN A 18 -11.89 39.82 31.73
N SER A 19 -12.00 39.60 30.42
CA SER A 19 -12.87 38.62 29.78
C SER A 19 -12.03 37.42 29.32
N SER A 20 -12.65 36.25 29.40
CA SER A 20 -12.21 34.93 28.93
C SER A 20 -11.57 34.90 27.54
N SER A 21 -10.48 34.14 27.38
CA SER A 21 -10.18 33.44 26.12
C SER A 21 -9.37 32.17 26.38
N VAL A 22 -9.83 31.10 25.73
CA VAL A 22 -9.25 29.76 25.66
C VAL A 22 -8.06 29.82 24.69
N HIS A 23 -6.87 29.43 25.13
CA HIS A 23 -5.73 29.20 24.24
C HIS A 23 -5.16 27.79 24.43
N GLN A 24 -5.03 27.15 23.27
CA GLN A 24 -4.52 25.81 23.00
C GLN A 24 -3.15 25.57 23.64
N ARG A 25 -2.98 24.42 24.29
CA ARG A 25 -1.68 23.92 24.74
C ARG A 25 -0.95 23.35 23.52
N SER A 26 0.10 24.02 23.08
CA SER A 26 1.19 23.39 22.33
C SER A 26 1.93 22.43 23.26
N SER A 27 1.97 21.13 22.92
CA SER A 27 2.77 20.13 23.62
C SER A 27 4.26 20.51 23.58
N SER A 28 4.93 20.50 24.74
CA SER A 28 6.35 20.82 24.84
C SER A 28 7.22 19.75 24.18
N LEU A 29 8.38 20.15 23.66
CA LEU A 29 9.41 19.27 23.07
C LEU A 29 9.79 18.08 23.98
N ASP A 30 9.68 18.25 25.29
CA ASP A 30 9.94 17.19 26.26
C ASP A 30 8.89 16.06 26.25
N GLN A 31 7.63 16.35 25.90
CA GLN A 31 6.61 15.31 25.71
C GLN A 31 6.84 14.50 24.43
N ILE A 32 7.42 15.12 23.40
CA ILE A 32 7.82 14.44 22.17
C ILE A 32 8.99 13.49 22.47
N HIS A 33 9.97 13.93 23.27
CA HIS A 33 11.10 13.08 23.68
C HIS A 33 10.69 11.92 24.59
N ALA A 34 9.72 12.11 25.49
CA ALA A 34 9.19 11.03 26.34
C ALA A 34 8.38 10.00 25.53
N SER A 35 7.59 10.46 24.55
CA SER A 35 6.90 9.57 23.59
C SER A 35 7.88 8.80 22.71
N ASN A 36 9.01 9.43 22.35
CA ASN A 36 10.10 8.80 21.60
C ASN A 36 10.87 7.74 22.43
N LYS A 37 10.93 7.85 23.76
CA LYS A 37 11.56 6.81 24.59
C LYS A 37 10.75 5.51 24.62
N ASN A 38 9.43 5.58 24.48
CA ASN A 38 8.62 4.38 24.26
C ASN A 38 8.77 3.81 22.84
N ALA A 39 9.24 4.60 21.87
CA ALA A 39 9.59 4.10 20.53
C ALA A 39 10.99 3.42 20.48
N ILE A 40 11.80 3.53 21.56
CA ILE A 40 13.14 2.94 21.65
C ILE A 40 13.11 1.46 22.10
N LEU A 41 11.93 0.87 22.32
CA LEU A 41 11.78 -0.57 22.59
C LEU A 41 11.59 -1.44 21.33
N MET A 42 11.77 -0.88 20.12
CA MET A 42 11.89 -1.71 18.92
C MET A 42 13.32 -2.19 18.75
N ASP A 43 13.74 -3.06 19.67
CA ASP A 43 14.77 -4.05 19.42
C ASP A 43 14.02 -5.36 19.11
N GLU A 44 14.38 -5.98 18.00
CA GLU A 44 13.98 -7.34 17.61
C GLU A 44 12.48 -7.63 17.34
N GLU A 45 11.96 -7.15 16.20
CA GLU A 45 11.24 -8.10 15.33
C GLU A 45 12.09 -8.29 14.08
N SER A 46 13.07 -9.17 14.27
CA SER A 46 13.79 -9.86 13.21
C SER A 46 12.77 -10.39 12.20
N ASP A 47 13.11 -10.38 10.90
CA ASP A 47 12.50 -11.27 9.93
C ASP A 47 12.38 -12.65 10.60
N GLU A 48 11.18 -13.08 11.02
CA GLU A 48 10.93 -14.49 11.33
C GLU A 48 11.01 -15.23 10.00
N ASP A 49 12.25 -15.42 9.53
CA ASP A 49 12.65 -16.27 8.42
C ASP A 49 12.51 -17.76 8.77
N GLU A 50 11.72 -18.09 9.81
CA GLU A 50 11.47 -19.42 10.37
C GLU A 50 10.36 -20.20 9.64
N ASP A 51 9.58 -19.57 8.76
CA ASP A 51 8.41 -20.23 8.14
C ASP A 51 8.71 -21.09 6.88
N LEU A 52 9.94 -21.06 6.33
CA LEU A 52 10.26 -21.96 5.21
C LEU A 52 10.61 -23.35 5.72
N GLN A 53 9.68 -24.29 5.54
CA GLN A 53 9.91 -25.70 5.78
C GLN A 53 10.86 -26.23 4.69
N CYS A 54 12.16 -26.20 4.97
CA CYS A 54 13.13 -26.95 4.20
C CYS A 54 13.00 -28.41 4.61
N THR A 55 12.48 -29.28 3.75
CA THR A 55 12.58 -30.72 4.00
C THR A 55 14.06 -31.09 3.95
N ASP A 56 14.60 -31.55 5.08
CA ASP A 56 15.96 -32.10 5.16
C ASP A 56 16.05 -33.34 4.27
N GLN A 57 16.47 -33.13 3.03
CA GLN A 57 16.94 -34.20 2.17
C GLN A 57 18.45 -34.02 2.03
N GLU A 58 19.16 -34.48 3.06
CA GLU A 58 20.58 -34.84 2.96
C GLU A 58 20.76 -35.90 1.87
N ALA A 59 20.97 -35.45 0.63
CA ALA A 59 21.78 -36.13 -0.38
C ALA A 59 21.69 -35.38 -1.72
N LEU A 60 22.47 -34.31 -1.89
CA LEU A 60 22.90 -33.93 -3.24
C LEU A 60 24.29 -33.25 -3.23
N THR A 61 25.23 -33.92 -2.55
CA THR A 61 26.67 -33.74 -2.75
C THR A 61 27.23 -34.96 -3.50
N SER A 62 26.72 -35.26 -4.70
CA SER A 62 27.42 -36.08 -5.72
C SER A 62 26.52 -36.38 -6.94
N ALA A 63 26.23 -35.36 -7.76
CA ALA A 63 25.86 -35.59 -9.17
C ALA A 63 26.02 -34.28 -9.97
N ILE A 64 27.27 -33.90 -10.23
CA ILE A 64 27.55 -33.15 -11.47
C ILE A 64 27.48 -34.20 -12.57
N GLY A 65 26.33 -34.27 -13.23
CA GLY A 65 26.05 -35.13 -14.36
C GLY A 65 25.03 -34.43 -15.25
N ILE A 66 25.40 -34.23 -16.50
CA ILE A 66 24.67 -33.54 -17.56
C ILE A 66 23.29 -34.21 -17.81
N GLU A 67 22.34 -33.44 -18.34
CA GLU A 67 20.95 -33.76 -18.75
C GLU A 67 19.89 -33.32 -17.69
N ASP A 68 18.83 -32.58 -18.00
CA ASP A 68 18.27 -32.24 -19.29
C ASP A 68 17.45 -30.95 -19.24
N LYS A 69 17.46 -30.26 -20.38
CA LYS A 69 16.92 -28.92 -20.58
C LYS A 69 15.39 -28.97 -20.63
N LYS A 70 14.72 -29.10 -19.48
CA LYS A 70 13.29 -28.85 -19.32
C LYS A 70 13.05 -27.48 -18.68
N THR A 71 13.56 -26.44 -19.33
CA THR A 71 12.89 -25.14 -19.29
C THR A 71 11.52 -25.36 -19.92
N ALA A 72 10.49 -25.50 -19.10
CA ALA A 72 9.14 -25.18 -19.53
C ALA A 72 9.21 -23.73 -20.01
N TYR A 73 9.24 -23.58 -21.33
CA TYR A 73 9.01 -22.31 -21.97
C TYR A 73 7.62 -21.88 -21.52
N GLU A 74 7.54 -20.90 -20.62
CA GLU A 74 6.35 -20.05 -20.55
C GLU A 74 6.23 -19.47 -21.97
N GLU A 75 5.40 -20.08 -22.81
CA GLU A 75 4.99 -19.49 -24.08
C GLU A 75 4.25 -18.20 -23.71
N GLU A 76 5.00 -17.10 -23.63
CA GLU A 76 4.42 -15.77 -23.52
C GLU A 76 3.44 -15.63 -24.69
N SER A 77 2.14 -15.53 -24.35
CA SER A 77 1.11 -15.20 -25.32
C SER A 77 1.57 -13.94 -26.08
N LYS A 78 1.75 -14.05 -27.40
CA LYS A 78 2.48 -13.06 -28.21
C LYS A 78 1.79 -11.70 -28.34
N ASP A 79 0.55 -11.58 -27.90
CA ASP A 79 -0.21 -10.34 -28.00
C ASP A 79 -0.18 -9.58 -26.66
N PRO A 80 0.43 -8.40 -26.55
CA PRO A 80 0.39 -7.62 -25.32
C PRO A 80 -1.06 -7.20 -25.00
N ILE A 81 -1.38 -7.09 -23.72
CA ILE A 81 -2.68 -6.53 -23.28
C ILE A 81 -2.73 -5.07 -23.73
N ASP A 82 -3.81 -4.69 -24.44
CA ASP A 82 -4.04 -3.30 -24.80
C ASP A 82 -4.38 -2.50 -23.55
N LEU A 83 -3.38 -1.81 -22.99
CA LEU A 83 -3.53 -1.02 -21.78
C LEU A 83 -4.38 0.24 -21.98
N SER A 84 -4.61 0.67 -23.23
CA SER A 84 -5.29 1.93 -23.53
C SER A 84 -6.80 1.90 -23.25
N ILE A 85 -7.38 0.71 -23.15
CA ILE A 85 -8.81 0.52 -22.82
C ILE A 85 -9.11 0.75 -21.34
N PHE A 86 -8.08 0.76 -20.48
CA PHE A 86 -8.24 0.93 -19.05
C PHE A 86 -8.07 2.38 -18.65
N SER A 87 -8.90 2.81 -17.71
CA SER A 87 -8.82 4.13 -17.10
C SER A 87 -9.07 4.06 -15.61
N GLY A 88 -8.22 4.72 -14.84
CA GLY A 88 -8.46 5.08 -13.45
C GLY A 88 -8.50 6.60 -13.30
N ASN A 89 -9.00 7.09 -12.18
CA ASN A 89 -9.13 8.53 -11.96
C ASN A 89 -7.78 9.22 -11.63
N LEU A 90 -6.79 8.47 -11.14
CA LEU A 90 -5.46 8.99 -10.87
C LEU A 90 -4.65 8.87 -12.17
N ARG A 91 -4.12 9.99 -12.65
CA ARG A 91 -3.41 10.01 -13.92
C ARG A 91 -2.11 9.20 -13.85
N ARG A 92 -1.80 8.51 -14.95
CA ARG A 92 -0.48 7.92 -15.16
C ARG A 92 0.48 8.98 -15.71
N ASP A 93 1.64 9.14 -15.09
CA ASP A 93 2.69 10.07 -15.56
C ASP A 93 4.07 9.45 -15.38
N THR A 94 4.78 9.21 -16.48
CA THR A 94 6.12 8.60 -16.48
C THR A 94 7.24 9.61 -16.24
N ARG A 95 6.93 10.91 -16.15
CA ARG A 95 7.93 11.96 -15.92
C ARG A 95 8.34 11.98 -14.46
N ASP A 96 9.64 12.13 -14.22
CA ASP A 96 10.23 12.17 -12.87
C ASP A 96 9.72 13.34 -11.98
N LYS A 97 9.14 14.37 -12.61
CA LYS A 97 8.53 15.53 -11.94
C LYS A 97 6.99 15.47 -11.90
N GLY A 98 6.40 14.34 -12.26
CA GLY A 98 4.96 14.11 -12.17
C GLY A 98 4.48 14.34 -10.75
N ARG A 99 3.34 15.03 -10.61
CA ARG A 99 2.66 15.22 -9.34
C ARG A 99 1.28 14.61 -9.40
N ASP A 100 0.73 14.23 -8.25
CA ASP A 100 -0.62 13.68 -8.14
C ASP A 100 -0.89 12.63 -9.22
N CYS A 101 -0.03 11.62 -9.27
CA CYS A 101 0.02 10.66 -10.36
C CYS A 101 0.63 9.32 -9.90
N TRP A 102 0.47 8.31 -10.75
CA TRP A 102 1.14 7.02 -10.59
C TRP A 102 1.98 6.66 -11.83
N THR A 103 2.92 5.74 -11.65
CA THR A 103 3.65 5.07 -12.72
C THR A 103 4.00 3.63 -12.30
N LEU A 104 4.52 2.83 -13.22
CA LEU A 104 5.07 1.52 -12.91
C LEU A 104 6.39 1.68 -12.18
N SER A 105 6.59 0.94 -11.08
CA SER A 105 7.93 0.77 -10.50
C SER A 105 8.62 -0.43 -11.15
N ASP A 106 9.94 -0.36 -11.30
CA ASP A 106 10.73 -1.50 -11.79
C ASP A 106 10.82 -2.56 -10.69
N GLY A 107 10.41 -3.79 -11.01
CA GLY A 107 10.47 -4.92 -10.07
C GLY A 107 11.88 -5.21 -9.53
N ASN A 108 12.94 -4.80 -10.26
CA ASN A 108 14.32 -4.92 -9.79
C ASN A 108 14.67 -3.99 -8.61
N ASN A 109 13.82 -2.99 -8.32
CA ASN A 109 13.95 -2.16 -7.12
C ASN A 109 13.64 -2.94 -5.83
N PHE A 110 13.02 -4.11 -5.94
CA PHE A 110 12.61 -4.94 -4.82
C PHE A 110 13.39 -6.25 -4.80
N ARG A 111 13.64 -6.76 -3.59
CA ARG A 111 14.35 -8.03 -3.39
C ARG A 111 13.39 -9.10 -2.89
N VAL A 112 13.43 -10.26 -3.52
CA VAL A 112 12.58 -11.43 -3.21
C VAL A 112 13.45 -12.63 -2.86
N ARG A 113 12.87 -13.62 -2.18
CA ARG A 113 13.57 -14.87 -1.83
C ARG A 113 14.03 -15.58 -3.11
N SER A 114 15.33 -15.89 -3.20
CA SER A 114 15.89 -16.59 -4.35
C SER A 114 15.46 -18.06 -4.38
N LYS A 115 15.72 -18.74 -5.50
CA LYS A 115 15.52 -20.19 -5.61
C LYS A 115 16.32 -20.99 -4.57
N ARG A 116 17.41 -20.44 -4.03
CA ARG A 116 18.27 -21.07 -3.03
C ARG A 116 18.05 -20.55 -1.61
N PHE A 117 17.04 -19.71 -1.39
CA PHE A 117 16.81 -19.02 -0.12
C PHE A 117 16.77 -19.98 1.08
N CYS A 118 16.21 -21.18 0.94
CA CYS A 118 16.20 -22.17 2.03
C CYS A 118 17.59 -22.58 2.52
N TYR A 119 18.62 -22.47 1.67
CA TYR A 119 19.98 -22.92 1.97
C TYR A 119 20.90 -21.76 2.37
N ASP A 120 20.78 -20.62 1.68
CA ASP A 120 21.73 -19.51 1.80
C ASP A 120 21.08 -18.19 2.25
N LYS A 121 19.76 -18.18 2.47
CA LYS A 121 18.95 -17.00 2.81
C LYS A 121 19.15 -15.82 1.82
N SER A 122 19.57 -16.10 0.59
CA SER A 122 19.87 -15.08 -0.41
C SER A 122 18.60 -14.51 -1.04
N LYS A 123 18.50 -13.17 -1.10
CA LYS A 123 17.45 -12.46 -1.83
C LYS A 123 17.99 -11.94 -3.18
N VAL A 124 17.18 -11.95 -4.24
CA VAL A 124 17.55 -11.48 -5.59
C VAL A 124 16.61 -10.37 -6.06
N PRO A 125 16.99 -9.52 -7.03
CA PRO A 125 16.05 -8.60 -7.67
C PRO A 125 14.83 -9.34 -8.22
N ALA A 126 13.63 -8.79 -8.04
CA ALA A 126 12.40 -9.52 -8.34
C ALA A 126 12.09 -9.69 -9.83
N GLY A 127 12.65 -8.82 -10.69
CA GLY A 127 12.45 -8.91 -12.14
C GLY A 127 11.02 -8.60 -12.58
N LYS A 128 10.54 -9.34 -13.58
CA LYS A 128 9.24 -9.09 -14.23
C LYS A 128 8.06 -9.49 -13.34
N HIS A 129 7.10 -8.58 -13.23
CA HIS A 129 5.82 -8.78 -12.54
C HIS A 129 4.99 -9.92 -13.16
N LEU A 130 4.13 -10.55 -12.37
CA LEU A 130 3.17 -11.56 -12.85
C LEU A 130 1.98 -10.93 -13.56
N MET A 131 1.58 -9.72 -13.18
CA MET A 131 0.40 -9.03 -13.69
C MET A 131 0.73 -7.58 -14.11
N ASP A 132 -0.05 -7.05 -15.03
CA ASP A 132 0.08 -5.67 -15.52
C ASP A 132 -0.80 -4.72 -14.69
N LEU A 133 -0.22 -3.66 -14.13
CA LEU A 133 -0.98 -2.58 -13.51
C LEU A 133 -1.60 -1.70 -14.61
N VAL A 134 -2.93 -1.69 -14.69
CA VAL A 134 -3.65 -1.03 -15.78
C VAL A 134 -4.29 0.30 -15.38
N ALA A 135 -4.67 0.44 -14.11
CA ALA A 135 -5.35 1.62 -13.60
C ALA A 135 -5.07 1.81 -12.11
N VAL A 136 -5.18 3.05 -11.66
CA VAL A 136 -5.20 3.42 -10.25
C VAL A 136 -6.32 4.41 -10.01
N ASP A 137 -7.14 4.15 -8.99
CA ASP A 137 -8.11 5.12 -8.50
C ASP A 137 -7.70 5.67 -7.14
N TRP A 138 -8.03 6.94 -6.93
CA TRP A 138 -7.87 7.70 -5.72
C TRP A 138 -9.23 8.27 -5.29
N PHE A 139 -9.82 7.65 -4.28
CA PHE A 139 -11.16 7.96 -3.80
C PHE A 139 -11.18 8.55 -2.41
N LYS A 140 -12.26 9.27 -2.12
CA LYS A 140 -12.63 9.67 -0.78
C LYS A 140 -14.12 9.54 -0.55
N ASP A 141 -14.52 9.21 0.68
CA ASP A 141 -15.91 9.25 1.11
C ASP A 141 -15.98 9.57 2.62
N THR A 142 -17.18 9.82 3.10
CA THR A 142 -17.55 9.83 4.52
C THR A 142 -17.58 8.44 5.15
N LYS A 143 -17.71 7.38 4.35
CA LYS A 143 -17.75 5.98 4.82
C LYS A 143 -16.63 5.14 4.19
N ARG A 144 -16.31 4.01 4.82
CA ARG A 144 -15.40 3.01 4.23
C ARG A 144 -15.96 2.50 2.90
N MET A 145 -15.08 2.32 1.92
CA MET A 145 -15.44 1.91 0.55
C MET A 145 -14.99 0.47 0.32
N ASP A 146 -15.86 -0.47 0.64
CA ASP A 146 -15.65 -1.90 0.39
C ASP A 146 -16.18 -2.29 -0.99
N HIS A 147 -15.63 -3.35 -1.56
CA HIS A 147 -16.07 -3.95 -2.82
C HIS A 147 -16.12 -2.94 -3.98
N VAL A 148 -15.04 -2.19 -4.21
CA VAL A 148 -14.96 -1.14 -5.23
C VAL A 148 -15.16 -1.67 -6.65
N VAL A 149 -14.93 -2.97 -6.90
CA VAL A 149 -15.19 -3.61 -8.19
C VAL A 149 -16.68 -3.61 -8.56
N ARG A 150 -17.60 -3.43 -7.61
CA ARG A 150 -19.04 -3.28 -7.91
C ARG A 150 -19.37 -1.99 -8.67
N ARG A 151 -18.46 -1.00 -8.67
CA ARG A 151 -18.65 0.25 -9.39
C ARG A 151 -18.66 0.00 -10.90
N SER A 152 -19.76 0.39 -11.53
CA SER A 152 -19.93 0.34 -12.99
C SER A 152 -18.77 1.03 -13.71
N GLY A 153 -18.20 0.35 -14.70
CA GLY A 153 -17.11 0.87 -15.53
C GLY A 153 -15.73 0.91 -14.86
N CYS A 154 -15.55 0.25 -13.71
CA CYS A 154 -14.21 0.11 -13.13
C CYS A 154 -13.31 -0.77 -14.02
N ALA A 155 -11.99 -0.62 -13.88
CA ALA A 155 -11.03 -1.33 -14.72
C ALA A 155 -11.13 -2.86 -14.63
N ALA A 156 -11.55 -3.42 -13.48
CA ALA A 156 -11.77 -4.85 -13.34
C ALA A 156 -12.97 -5.37 -14.16
N GLN A 157 -14.05 -4.57 -14.31
CA GLN A 157 -15.18 -4.92 -15.18
C GLN A 157 -14.77 -4.87 -16.65
N VAL A 158 -14.02 -3.83 -17.05
CA VAL A 158 -13.45 -3.73 -18.41
C VAL A 158 -12.53 -4.92 -18.70
N ALA A 159 -11.73 -5.35 -17.72
CA ALA A 159 -10.87 -6.53 -17.83
C ALA A 159 -11.70 -7.81 -18.06
N ALA A 160 -12.77 -7.99 -17.28
CA ALA A 160 -13.67 -9.12 -17.41
C ALA A 160 -14.33 -9.21 -18.80
N ASP A 161 -14.76 -8.07 -19.36
CA ASP A 161 -15.33 -8.00 -20.72
C ASP A 161 -14.33 -8.40 -21.82
N LYS A 162 -13.03 -8.32 -21.53
CA LYS A 162 -11.94 -8.76 -22.40
C LYS A 162 -11.44 -10.17 -22.09
N GLY A 163 -12.09 -10.89 -21.17
CA GLY A 163 -11.69 -12.23 -20.77
C GLY A 163 -10.40 -12.26 -19.94
N LEU A 164 -10.06 -11.16 -19.28
CA LEU A 164 -8.89 -11.05 -18.40
C LEU A 164 -9.28 -11.28 -16.94
N PHE A 165 -8.32 -11.74 -16.14
CA PHE A 165 -8.46 -11.87 -14.69
C PHE A 165 -7.83 -10.68 -13.97
N SER A 166 -8.48 -10.17 -12.92
CA SER A 166 -7.99 -9.03 -12.14
C SER A 166 -7.67 -9.38 -10.69
N ILE A 167 -6.58 -8.81 -10.14
CA ILE A 167 -6.39 -8.67 -8.70
C ILE A 167 -6.44 -7.17 -8.38
N VAL A 168 -7.32 -6.81 -7.46
CA VAL A 168 -7.55 -5.42 -7.06
C VAL A 168 -7.13 -5.24 -5.62
N PHE A 169 -6.16 -4.37 -5.36
CA PHE A 169 -5.77 -3.99 -4.01
C PHE A 169 -6.37 -2.63 -3.68
N ASN A 170 -7.21 -2.57 -2.65
CA ASN A 170 -7.84 -1.35 -2.17
C ASN A 170 -7.26 -0.99 -0.80
N LEU A 171 -6.28 -0.08 -0.77
CA LEU A 171 -5.71 0.41 0.48
C LEU A 171 -6.65 1.44 1.10
N GLN A 172 -7.31 1.06 2.19
CA GLN A 172 -8.31 1.85 2.87
C GLN A 172 -7.69 2.59 4.05
N VAL A 173 -7.84 3.91 4.05
CA VAL A 173 -7.33 4.79 5.08
C VAL A 173 -8.52 5.42 5.81
N PRO A 174 -8.86 4.94 7.02
CA PRO A 174 -9.94 5.52 7.80
C PRO A 174 -9.53 6.84 8.46
N GLY A 175 -10.53 7.67 8.76
CA GLY A 175 -10.34 8.97 9.38
C GLY A 175 -11.64 9.78 9.36
N SER A 176 -11.55 11.10 9.53
CA SER A 176 -12.71 11.99 9.30
C SER A 176 -13.14 12.02 7.83
N THR A 177 -12.25 11.62 6.93
CA THR A 177 -12.50 11.30 5.53
C THR A 177 -11.84 9.95 5.29
N HIS A 178 -12.61 9.00 4.77
CA HIS A 178 -12.09 7.70 4.35
C HIS A 178 -11.50 7.84 2.97
N TYR A 179 -10.23 7.50 2.81
CA TYR A 179 -9.58 7.46 1.49
C TYR A 179 -9.39 6.02 1.04
N SER A 180 -9.47 5.79 -0.27
CA SER A 180 -9.18 4.50 -0.92
C SER A 180 -8.21 4.73 -2.06
N MET A 181 -7.06 4.05 -2.01
CA MET A 181 -6.17 3.94 -3.17
C MET A 181 -6.29 2.55 -3.76
N VAL A 182 -6.86 2.47 -4.96
CA VAL A 182 -7.21 1.21 -5.61
C VAL A 182 -6.26 0.93 -6.76
N PHE A 183 -5.61 -0.23 -6.75
CA PHE A 183 -4.69 -0.67 -7.80
C PHE A 183 -5.30 -1.86 -8.54
N TYR A 184 -5.43 -1.76 -9.86
CA TYR A 184 -5.99 -2.81 -10.70
C TYR A 184 -4.88 -3.52 -11.47
N PHE A 185 -4.55 -4.74 -11.08
CA PHE A 185 -3.61 -5.60 -11.79
C PHE A 185 -4.38 -6.62 -12.64
N VAL A 186 -3.96 -6.85 -13.87
CA VAL A 186 -4.62 -7.80 -14.78
C VAL A 186 -3.65 -8.83 -15.35
N THR A 187 -4.17 -10.00 -15.68
CA THR A 187 -3.50 -11.03 -16.47
C THR A 187 -4.49 -11.68 -17.42
N LYS A 188 -4.01 -12.33 -18.47
CA LYS A 188 -4.87 -13.10 -19.37
C LYS A 188 -5.44 -14.35 -18.70
N GLU A 189 -4.59 -15.05 -17.98
CA GLU A 189 -4.96 -16.27 -17.28
C GLU A 189 -4.09 -16.47 -16.03
N LEU A 190 -4.64 -17.20 -15.06
CA LEU A 190 -3.87 -17.69 -13.92
C LEU A 190 -3.22 -19.01 -14.33
N VAL A 191 -1.90 -19.09 -14.20
CA VAL A 191 -1.16 -20.31 -14.54
C VAL A 191 -1.60 -21.45 -13.60
N PRO A 192 -2.11 -22.58 -14.13
CA PRO A 192 -2.54 -23.69 -13.29
C PRO A 192 -1.42 -24.23 -12.41
N GLY A 193 -1.71 -24.44 -11.13
CA GLY A 193 -0.75 -24.91 -10.13
C GLY A 193 0.24 -23.86 -9.65
N SER A 194 0.13 -22.60 -10.08
CA SER A 194 0.99 -21.52 -9.60
C SER A 194 0.59 -21.04 -8.21
N LEU A 195 1.57 -20.52 -7.46
CA LEU A 195 1.34 -19.89 -6.15
C LEU A 195 0.31 -18.73 -6.24
N LEU A 196 0.30 -17.99 -7.36
CA LEU A 196 -0.69 -16.93 -7.57
C LEU A 196 -2.11 -17.50 -7.71
N GLN A 197 -2.29 -18.59 -8.46
CA GLN A 197 -3.58 -19.26 -8.56
C GLN A 197 -4.03 -19.77 -7.18
N TRP A 198 -3.14 -20.41 -6.43
CA TRP A 198 -3.44 -20.90 -5.08
C TRP A 198 -3.84 -19.78 -4.13
N PHE A 199 -3.20 -18.61 -4.23
CA PHE A 199 -3.60 -17.43 -3.47
C PHE A 199 -5.01 -16.94 -3.84
N VAL A 200 -5.31 -16.90 -5.14
CA VAL A 200 -6.62 -16.47 -5.63
C VAL A 200 -7.73 -17.41 -5.19
N ASP A 201 -7.53 -18.72 -5.32
CA ASP A 201 -8.53 -19.75 -5.06
C ASP A 201 -8.52 -20.28 -3.61
N GLY A 202 -7.52 -19.90 -2.81
CA GLY A 202 -7.36 -20.29 -1.41
C GLY A 202 -8.39 -19.66 -0.47
N ASP A 203 -8.29 -19.97 0.81
CA ASP A 203 -9.07 -19.34 1.87
C ASP A 203 -8.37 -18.11 2.46
N ASP A 204 -9.04 -17.42 3.38
CA ASP A 204 -8.51 -16.21 3.99
C ASP A 204 -7.34 -16.49 4.93
N GLU A 205 -7.23 -17.68 5.50
CA GLU A 205 -6.09 -18.09 6.32
C GLU A 205 -4.82 -18.20 5.46
N PHE A 206 -4.92 -18.87 4.31
CA PHE A 206 -3.86 -18.92 3.31
C PHE A 206 -3.51 -17.51 2.81
N ARG A 207 -4.51 -16.71 2.43
CA ARG A 207 -4.25 -15.35 1.92
C ARG A 207 -3.58 -14.46 2.96
N ASN A 208 -4.05 -14.47 4.21
CA ASN A 208 -3.49 -13.67 5.28
C ASN A 208 -2.07 -14.09 5.65
N SER A 209 -1.78 -15.38 5.63
CA SER A 209 -0.45 -15.90 5.95
C SER A 209 0.58 -15.65 4.84
N ARG A 210 0.15 -15.37 3.59
CA ARG A 210 1.05 -15.25 2.44
C ARG A 210 1.09 -13.87 1.78
N LEU A 211 0.07 -13.03 1.92
CA LEU A 211 0.06 -11.72 1.26
C LEU A 211 1.15 -10.80 1.84
N LYS A 212 2.05 -10.34 0.99
CA LYS A 212 3.11 -9.39 1.34
C LYS A 212 3.00 -8.06 0.62
N LEU A 213 3.48 -7.03 1.29
CA LEU A 213 3.74 -5.71 0.75
C LEU A 213 5.20 -5.33 1.03
N ILE A 214 5.92 -4.89 0.00
CA ILE A 214 7.25 -4.28 0.14
C ILE A 214 7.13 -2.79 -0.15
N PRO A 215 7.21 -1.93 0.87
CA PRO A 215 7.25 -0.49 0.65
C PRO A 215 8.67 -0.02 0.31
N SER A 216 8.77 1.07 -0.41
CA SER A 216 10.01 1.83 -0.57
C SER A 216 9.66 3.31 -0.73
N VAL A 217 10.46 4.21 -0.15
CA VAL A 217 10.20 5.66 -0.21
C VAL A 217 11.36 6.36 -0.92
N PRO A 218 11.41 6.31 -2.28
CA PRO A 218 12.43 6.99 -3.07
C PRO A 218 12.59 8.46 -2.72
N LYS A 219 11.50 9.15 -2.37
CA LYS A 219 11.51 10.57 -1.97
C LYS A 219 10.67 10.78 -0.72
N GLY A 220 11.30 11.32 0.32
CA GLY A 220 10.67 11.63 1.60
C GLY A 220 11.71 12.09 2.62
N SER A 221 11.25 12.67 3.73
CA SER A 221 12.14 13.00 4.84
C SER A 221 12.69 11.72 5.46
N TRP A 222 13.85 11.80 6.10
CA TRP A 222 14.48 10.64 6.74
C TRP A 222 13.56 9.97 7.76
N ILE A 223 12.84 10.76 8.57
CA ILE A 223 11.88 10.24 9.55
C ILE A 223 10.74 9.45 8.89
N VAL A 224 10.19 9.93 7.76
CA VAL A 224 9.14 9.21 7.03
C VAL A 224 9.68 7.90 6.45
N ARG A 225 10.88 7.92 5.86
CA ARG A 225 11.52 6.72 5.31
C ARG A 225 11.74 5.66 6.39
N GLN A 226 12.16 6.09 7.58
CA GLN A 226 12.37 5.17 8.70
C GLN A 226 11.05 4.60 9.22
N SER A 227 9.99 5.42 9.34
CA SER A 227 8.68 4.97 9.83
C SER A 227 7.95 4.04 8.86
N VAL A 228 8.01 4.31 7.56
CA VAL A 228 7.45 3.41 6.54
C VAL A 228 8.29 2.14 6.40
N GLY A 229 9.60 2.26 6.58
CA GLY A 229 10.54 1.17 6.39
C GLY A 229 10.73 0.78 4.92
N SER A 230 11.57 -0.23 4.71
CA SER A 230 11.78 -0.88 3.42
C SER A 230 11.73 -2.41 3.52
N THR A 231 11.31 -2.91 4.68
CA THR A 231 11.23 -4.34 4.99
C THR A 231 9.89 -4.86 4.49
N PRO A 232 9.85 -6.02 3.80
CA PRO A 232 8.60 -6.69 3.47
C PRO A 232 7.73 -6.91 4.72
N CYS A 233 6.45 -6.61 4.63
CA CYS A 233 5.47 -6.87 5.68
C CYS A 233 4.48 -7.94 5.19
N LEU A 234 4.19 -8.94 6.03
CA LEU A 234 3.06 -9.86 5.82
C LEU A 234 1.76 -9.11 6.09
N LEU A 235 1.28 -8.42 5.05
CA LEU A 235 0.18 -7.47 5.12
C LEU A 235 -1.07 -8.09 5.76
N GLY A 236 -1.43 -9.31 5.38
CA GLY A 236 -2.60 -9.98 5.91
C GLY A 236 -2.48 -10.47 7.36
N LYS A 237 -1.28 -10.46 7.96
CA LYS A 237 -1.09 -10.64 9.41
C LYS A 237 -1.06 -9.30 10.15
N ALA A 238 -0.64 -8.24 9.48
CA ALA A 238 -0.38 -6.93 10.11
C ALA A 238 -1.61 -6.02 10.17
N VAL A 239 -2.54 -6.16 9.22
CA VAL A 239 -3.79 -5.39 9.11
C VAL A 239 -4.94 -6.30 8.66
N ASP A 240 -6.16 -5.87 8.92
CA ASP A 240 -7.37 -6.61 8.57
C ASP A 240 -7.55 -6.52 7.06
N CYS A 241 -7.67 -7.68 6.42
CA CYS A 241 -7.93 -7.79 4.99
C CYS A 241 -9.27 -8.46 4.77
N ASN A 242 -10.13 -7.85 3.95
CA ASN A 242 -11.36 -8.45 3.47
C ASN A 242 -11.18 -8.89 2.01
N TYR A 243 -11.44 -10.16 1.72
CA TYR A 243 -11.22 -10.76 0.41
C TYR A 243 -12.54 -11.01 -0.29
N ILE A 244 -12.69 -10.47 -1.50
CA ILE A 244 -13.91 -10.61 -2.29
C ILE A 244 -13.56 -11.30 -3.61
N ARG A 245 -13.93 -12.57 -3.72
CA ARG A 245 -13.73 -13.39 -4.92
C ARG A 245 -14.97 -13.34 -5.81
N GLY A 246 -14.88 -12.62 -6.93
CA GLY A 246 -15.83 -12.74 -8.05
C GLY A 246 -15.32 -13.73 -9.09
N PRO A 247 -16.03 -14.06 -10.18
CA PRO A 247 -15.58 -15.07 -11.16
C PRO A 247 -14.26 -14.70 -11.86
N THR A 248 -14.09 -13.43 -12.21
CA THR A 248 -12.98 -12.89 -13.00
C THR A 248 -12.05 -11.97 -12.20
N TYR A 249 -12.23 -11.89 -10.88
CA TYR A 249 -11.37 -11.06 -10.04
C TYR A 249 -11.26 -11.56 -8.59
N LEU A 250 -10.18 -11.14 -7.93
CA LEU A 250 -10.05 -11.09 -6.49
C LEU A 250 -9.84 -9.64 -6.08
N GLU A 251 -10.68 -9.11 -5.20
CA GLU A 251 -10.46 -7.82 -4.54
C GLU A 251 -9.97 -8.06 -3.11
N VAL A 252 -8.98 -7.26 -2.70
CA VAL A 252 -8.38 -7.26 -1.37
C VAL A 252 -8.55 -5.86 -0.79
N ASP A 253 -9.53 -5.71 0.09
CA ASP A 253 -9.74 -4.51 0.89
C ASP A 253 -8.80 -4.56 2.09
N VAL A 254 -7.86 -3.63 2.17
CA VAL A 254 -6.81 -3.57 3.21
C VAL A 254 -7.11 -2.42 4.15
N ASP A 255 -7.59 -2.71 5.36
CA ASP A 255 -7.94 -1.69 6.36
C ASP A 255 -6.70 -1.28 7.18
N ILE A 256 -6.03 -0.23 6.72
CA ILE A 256 -4.82 0.29 7.39
C ILE A 256 -5.11 0.75 8.83
N GLY A 257 -6.35 1.15 9.13
CA GLY A 257 -6.70 1.62 10.46
C GLY A 257 -6.92 0.52 11.49
N SER A 258 -6.97 -0.75 11.09
CA SER A 258 -7.10 -1.86 12.04
C SER A 258 -5.82 -2.07 12.87
N SER A 259 -4.68 -1.55 12.40
CA SER A 259 -3.39 -1.61 13.09
C SER A 259 -3.01 -0.26 13.69
N THR A 260 -2.74 -0.24 14.99
CA THR A 260 -2.25 0.95 15.70
C THR A 260 -0.89 1.40 15.17
N VAL A 261 -0.03 0.46 14.79
CA VAL A 261 1.29 0.74 14.20
C VAL A 261 1.12 1.36 12.82
N ALA A 262 0.34 0.73 11.93
CA ALA A 262 0.13 1.25 10.58
C ALA A 262 -0.57 2.62 10.59
N ASN A 263 -1.55 2.81 11.46
CA ASN A 263 -2.21 4.10 11.66
C ASN A 263 -1.26 5.18 12.22
N GLY A 264 -0.32 4.78 13.08
CA GLY A 264 0.75 5.66 13.56
C GLY A 264 1.67 6.13 12.42
N VAL A 265 2.11 5.22 11.55
CA VAL A 265 2.89 5.54 10.35
C VAL A 265 2.12 6.46 9.41
N LEU A 266 0.84 6.15 9.17
CA LEU A 266 -0.04 6.98 8.35
C LEU A 266 -0.14 8.42 8.88
N GLY A 267 -0.29 8.61 10.20
CA GLY A 267 -0.34 9.94 10.82
C GLY A 267 0.90 10.82 10.52
N LEU A 268 2.06 10.20 10.33
CA LEU A 268 3.29 10.88 9.91
C LEU A 268 3.30 11.20 8.41
N VAL A 269 2.75 10.30 7.60
CA VAL A 269 2.75 10.37 6.13
C VAL A 269 1.73 11.39 5.62
N VAL A 270 0.51 11.41 6.17
CA VAL A 270 -0.62 12.20 5.65
C VAL A 270 -0.28 13.69 5.55
N GLY A 271 0.39 14.27 6.56
CA GLY A 271 0.75 15.69 6.58
C GLY A 271 1.79 16.11 5.53
N VAL A 272 2.55 15.15 4.99
CA VAL A 272 3.65 15.40 4.06
C VAL A 272 3.50 14.66 2.73
N ILE A 273 2.36 14.01 2.50
CA ILE A 273 2.10 13.11 1.36
C ILE A 273 2.37 13.76 -0.02
N THR A 274 2.13 15.07 -0.14
CA THR A 274 2.40 15.86 -1.36
C THR A 274 3.90 16.01 -1.67
N SER A 275 4.78 15.67 -0.73
CA SER A 275 6.25 15.70 -0.89
C SER A 275 6.86 14.31 -1.12
N LEU A 276 6.05 13.26 -0.99
CA LEU A 276 6.52 11.88 -1.02
C LEU A 276 6.45 11.27 -2.42
N VAL A 277 7.37 10.35 -2.66
CA VAL A 277 7.24 9.33 -3.71
C VAL A 277 7.37 7.99 -3.00
N VAL A 278 6.36 7.15 -3.20
CA VAL A 278 6.24 5.85 -2.53
C VAL A 278 6.08 4.77 -3.60
N ASP A 279 6.92 3.76 -3.48
CA ASP A 279 6.88 2.53 -4.26
C ASP A 279 6.27 1.43 -3.40
N MET A 280 5.35 0.67 -3.98
CA MET A 280 4.65 -0.43 -3.33
C MET A 280 4.69 -1.64 -4.25
N ALA A 281 5.18 -2.77 -3.75
CA ALA A 281 5.16 -4.04 -4.47
C ALA A 281 4.37 -5.09 -3.70
N PHE A 282 3.42 -5.72 -4.38
CA PHE A 282 2.57 -6.78 -3.83
C PHE A 282 3.10 -8.14 -4.30
N LEU A 283 3.13 -9.12 -3.41
CA LEU A 283 3.58 -10.48 -3.72
C LEU A 283 2.94 -11.51 -2.79
N VAL A 284 2.99 -12.77 -3.19
CA VAL A 284 2.62 -13.92 -2.35
C VAL A 284 3.91 -14.55 -1.82
N GLN A 285 4.02 -14.71 -0.50
CA GLN A 285 5.15 -15.36 0.14
C GLN A 285 5.19 -16.87 -0.22
N ALA A 286 6.37 -17.33 -0.64
CA ALA A 286 6.72 -18.74 -0.71
C ALA A 286 7.16 -19.24 0.67
N ASN A 287 6.59 -20.37 1.07
CA ASN A 287 6.94 -21.13 2.26
C ASN A 287 7.53 -22.50 1.92
N ALA A 288 7.44 -22.94 0.66
CA ALA A 288 8.03 -24.19 0.18
C ALA A 288 9.10 -23.95 -0.90
N THR A 289 9.99 -24.93 -1.08
CA THR A 289 11.14 -24.84 -2.01
C THR A 289 10.72 -24.79 -3.48
N ASP A 290 9.62 -25.45 -3.83
CA ASP A 290 9.02 -25.47 -5.16
C ASP A 290 8.24 -24.19 -5.50
N GLU A 291 7.85 -23.42 -4.49
CA GLU A 291 7.25 -22.08 -4.63
C GLU A 291 8.31 -20.99 -4.92
N LEU A 292 9.62 -21.30 -4.83
CA LEU A 292 10.72 -20.35 -5.04
C LEU A 292 11.27 -20.33 -6.49
N PRO A 293 11.73 -19.17 -6.99
CA PRO A 293 11.73 -17.87 -6.32
C PRO A 293 10.33 -17.23 -6.28
N GLU A 294 10.07 -16.45 -5.24
CA GLU A 294 8.86 -15.61 -5.18
C GLU A 294 8.89 -14.58 -6.30
N ARG A 295 7.70 -14.21 -6.83
CA ARG A 295 7.56 -13.17 -7.86
C ARG A 295 6.55 -12.12 -7.41
N LEU A 296 6.77 -10.88 -7.82
CA LEU A 296 5.82 -9.80 -7.58
C LEU A 296 4.54 -10.04 -8.38
N ILE A 297 3.38 -9.88 -7.75
CA ILE A 297 2.11 -9.71 -8.45
C ILE A 297 2.22 -8.48 -9.34
N GLY A 298 2.66 -7.36 -8.75
CA GLY A 298 2.96 -6.14 -9.46
C GLY A 298 3.47 -5.06 -8.52
N ALA A 299 3.94 -3.96 -9.11
CA ALA A 299 4.48 -2.83 -8.37
C ALA A 299 3.99 -1.50 -8.96
N VAL A 300 3.82 -0.52 -8.07
CA VAL A 300 3.36 0.82 -8.39
C VAL A 300 4.27 1.85 -7.73
N ARG A 301 4.51 2.96 -8.42
CA ARG A 301 5.05 4.19 -7.85
C ARG A 301 3.94 5.23 -7.81
N VAL A 302 3.72 5.81 -6.65
CA VAL A 302 2.76 6.87 -6.40
C VAL A 302 3.51 8.13 -6.00
N SER A 303 3.24 9.24 -6.68
CA SER A 303 4.05 10.46 -6.61
C SER A 303 3.21 11.66 -6.19
N HIS A 304 3.60 12.31 -5.09
CA HIS A 304 3.14 13.63 -4.68
C HIS A 304 1.60 13.74 -4.64
N ILE A 305 0.94 12.76 -4.01
CA ILE A 305 -0.52 12.67 -3.97
C ILE A 305 -1.13 13.86 -3.23
N GLU A 306 -2.21 14.39 -3.79
CA GLU A 306 -2.97 15.47 -3.19
C GLU A 306 -4.28 14.92 -2.60
N LEU A 307 -4.49 15.05 -1.29
CA LEU A 307 -5.72 14.54 -0.64
C LEU A 307 -6.98 15.19 -1.23
N SER A 308 -6.88 16.45 -1.65
CA SER A 308 -7.99 17.18 -2.26
C SER A 308 -8.41 16.63 -3.63
N SER A 309 -7.50 15.98 -4.37
CA SER A 309 -7.79 15.45 -5.71
C SER A 309 -8.60 14.15 -5.68
N ALA A 310 -8.67 13.47 -4.53
CA ALA A 310 -9.49 12.28 -4.36
C ALA A 310 -10.95 12.56 -4.73
N ILE A 311 -11.57 11.61 -5.43
CA ILE A 311 -12.92 11.74 -5.98
C ILE A 311 -13.91 10.96 -5.11
N VAL A 312 -15.13 11.47 -4.95
CA VAL A 312 -16.22 10.69 -4.35
C VAL A 312 -16.73 9.69 -5.38
N PRO A 313 -16.61 8.37 -5.15
CA PRO A 313 -17.05 7.39 -6.12
C PRO A 313 -18.58 7.37 -6.20
N VAL A 314 -19.12 7.18 -7.42
CA VAL A 314 -20.54 6.86 -7.59
C VAL A 314 -20.68 5.36 -7.40
N LEU A 315 -20.91 4.92 -6.18
CA LEU A 315 -21.31 3.54 -5.90
C LEU A 315 -22.81 3.45 -6.14
N GLU A 316 -23.25 2.52 -6.99
CA GLU A 316 -24.69 2.25 -7.11
C GLU A 316 -25.20 1.91 -5.71
N SER A 317 -26.07 2.75 -5.17
CA SER A 317 -26.70 2.50 -3.88
C SER A 317 -27.40 1.16 -3.96
N ASP A 318 -27.24 0.28 -2.97
CA ASP A 318 -28.10 -0.88 -2.81
C ASP A 318 -29.55 -0.41 -2.93
N SER A 319 -30.18 -0.73 -4.06
CA SER A 319 -31.52 -0.31 -4.42
C SER A 319 -32.53 -1.13 -3.60
N SER A 320 -32.50 -0.93 -2.29
CA SER A 320 -33.36 -1.62 -1.32
C SER A 320 -34.27 -0.69 -0.52
N ASP A 321 -34.24 0.62 -0.75
CA ASP A 321 -35.10 1.60 -0.05
C ASP A 321 -36.21 2.26 -0.89
N THR A 322 -36.53 1.72 -2.08
CA THR A 322 -37.68 2.24 -2.89
C THR A 322 -38.90 1.32 -2.96
N LEU A 323 -38.98 0.29 -2.11
CA LEU A 323 -40.17 -0.56 -2.01
C LEU A 323 -40.56 -0.82 -0.55
N LYS A 324 -40.81 0.24 0.22
CA LYS A 324 -41.70 0.17 1.38
C LYS A 324 -42.63 1.38 1.40
N THR A 325 -43.80 1.16 0.80
CA THR A 325 -45.14 1.73 1.05
C THR A 325 -45.29 3.24 1.14
#